data_AF-A0A3B1D420-F1
#
_entry.id   AF-A0A3B1D420-F1
#
_cell.length_a   1.000
_cell.length_b   1.000
_cell.length_c   1.000
_cell.angle_alpha   90.00
_cell.angle_beta   90.00
_cell.angle_gamma   90.00
#
_symmetry.space_group_name_H-M   'P 1'
#
loop_
_entity.id
_entity.type
_entity.pdbx_description
1 polymer ?
#
loop_
_entity_poly.entity_id
_entity_poly.type
_entity_poly.pdbx_seq_one_letter_code
_entity_poly.pdbx_strand_id
1 'polypeptide(L)'
;MKATGWLKNCQNEDGGWGETCLSYAQPELRGQGVSTASQTAWAVLGLVAGGEAESLAAKKGVEFLLKTQNAEGTWFEAEFTGTGFPEHFFIKYHMYQHFFPLMALSRYRKALQEERDG
;
A
#
# COMPACT_ATOMS: atom_id res chain seq x y z
N MET A 1 17.87 -6.67 -3.93
CA MET A 1 17.32 -5.30 -3.76
C MET A 1 16.99 -5.07 -2.29
N LYS A 2 17.42 -3.95 -1.69
CA LYS A 2 17.17 -3.65 -0.26
C LYS A 2 15.78 -3.06 0.00
N ALA A 3 15.24 -2.27 -0.93
CA ALA A 3 13.97 -1.56 -0.76
C ALA A 3 12.75 -2.50 -0.77
N THR A 4 12.66 -3.42 -1.75
CA THR A 4 11.56 -4.41 -1.79
C THR A 4 11.59 -5.37 -0.60
N GLY A 5 12.79 -5.72 -0.11
CA GLY A 5 12.96 -6.47 1.13
C GLY A 5 12.42 -5.73 2.35
N TRP A 6 12.65 -4.42 2.46
CA TRP A 6 12.06 -3.60 3.53
C TRP A 6 10.53 -3.58 3.46
N LEU A 7 9.94 -3.36 2.27
CA LEU A 7 8.49 -3.42 2.11
C LEU A 7 7.92 -4.75 2.58
N LYS A 8 8.51 -5.88 2.17
CA LYS A 8 8.08 -7.22 2.60
C LYS A 8 8.12 -7.39 4.12
N ASN A 9 9.11 -6.81 4.80
CA ASN A 9 9.26 -6.88 6.25
C ASN A 9 8.26 -5.99 7.02
N CYS A 10 7.72 -4.95 6.39
CA CYS A 10 6.71 -4.05 6.98
C CYS A 10 5.26 -4.49 6.68
N GLN A 11 5.04 -5.65 6.04
CA GLN A 11 3.69 -6.12 5.75
C GLN A 11 2.97 -6.56 7.03
N ASN A 12 1.75 -6.08 7.24
CA ASN A 12 0.91 -6.49 8.36
C ASN A 12 0.38 -7.92 8.16
N GLU A 13 -0.07 -8.56 9.24
CA GLU A 13 -0.61 -9.93 9.20
C GLU A 13 -1.87 -10.06 8.33
N ASP A 14 -2.64 -8.98 8.20
CA ASP A 14 -3.83 -8.90 7.35
C ASP A 14 -3.52 -8.80 5.84
N GLY A 15 -2.23 -8.69 5.48
CA GLY A 15 -1.72 -8.59 4.12
C GLY A 15 -1.56 -7.16 3.62
N GLY A 16 -2.04 -6.15 4.34
CA GLY A 16 -1.90 -4.75 3.98
C GLY A 16 -0.60 -4.11 4.50
N TRP A 17 -0.46 -2.81 4.23
CA TRP A 17 0.56 -1.94 4.81
C TRP A 17 -0.09 -0.70 5.42
N GLY A 18 0.50 -0.24 6.51
CA GLY A 18 0.09 0.95 7.22
C GLY A 18 1.29 1.64 7.84
N GLU A 19 1.26 2.97 7.88
CA GLU A 19 2.23 3.77 8.62
C GLU A 19 1.51 4.92 9.33
N THR A 20 1.69 5.01 10.65
CA THR A 20 1.13 6.10 11.46
C THR A 20 1.89 7.40 11.25
N CYS A 21 1.18 8.54 11.31
CA CYS A 21 1.78 9.87 11.30
C CYS A 21 2.82 10.09 12.42
N LEU A 22 2.75 9.32 13.50
CA LEU A 22 3.73 9.40 14.59
C LEU A 22 5.14 8.96 14.14
N SER A 23 5.29 8.25 13.02
CA SER A 23 6.60 7.80 12.52
C SER A 23 7.55 8.93 12.14
N TYR A 24 7.03 10.15 11.92
CA TYR A 24 7.85 11.34 11.75
C TYR A 24 8.66 11.68 13.01
N ALA A 25 8.06 11.55 14.20
CA ALA A 25 8.71 11.83 15.47
C ALA A 25 9.37 10.59 16.10
N GLN A 26 8.87 9.39 15.79
CA GLN A 26 9.29 8.12 16.39
C GLN A 26 9.81 7.16 15.30
N PRO A 27 11.14 7.12 15.04
CA PRO A 27 11.72 6.32 13.97
C PRO A 27 11.43 4.82 14.05
N GLU A 28 11.18 4.29 15.24
CA GLU A 28 10.79 2.91 15.50
C GLU A 28 9.43 2.57 14.90
N LEU A 29 8.54 3.55 14.68
CA LEU A 29 7.21 3.35 14.09
C LEU A 29 7.21 3.40 12.55
N ARG A 30 8.36 3.54 11.91
CA ARG A 30 8.45 3.61 10.44
C ARG A 30 7.92 2.34 9.79
N GLY A 31 6.99 2.52 8.85
CA GLY A 31 6.28 1.41 8.20
C GLY A 31 5.40 0.58 9.14
N GLN A 32 5.00 1.13 10.30
CA GLN A 32 4.09 0.48 11.23
C GLN A 32 2.82 1.30 11.43
N GLY A 33 1.67 0.63 11.37
CA GLY A 33 0.36 1.26 11.53
C GLY A 33 -0.76 0.34 11.06
N VAL A 34 -2.01 0.78 11.26
CA VAL A 34 -3.18 0.06 10.75
C VAL A 34 -3.12 0.05 9.22
N SER A 35 -3.37 -1.10 8.60
CA SER A 35 -3.38 -1.21 7.15
C SER A 35 -4.37 -0.25 6.52
N THR A 36 -3.90 0.54 5.55
CA THR A 36 -4.74 1.46 4.79
C THR A 36 -4.76 1.09 3.31
N ALA A 37 -5.83 1.43 2.61
CA ALA A 37 -5.96 1.11 1.19
C ALA A 37 -4.88 1.85 0.37
N SER A 38 -4.62 3.12 0.69
CA SER A 38 -3.62 3.92 -0.03
C SER A 38 -2.19 3.44 0.23
N GLN A 39 -1.78 3.19 1.48
CA GLN A 39 -0.42 2.74 1.79
C GLN A 39 -0.17 1.30 1.30
N THR A 40 -1.17 0.42 1.40
CA THR A 40 -1.10 -0.92 0.79
C THR A 40 -0.88 -0.83 -0.73
N ALA A 41 -1.62 0.05 -1.40
CA ALA A 41 -1.45 0.27 -2.82
C ALA A 41 -0.05 0.80 -3.17
N TRP A 42 0.53 1.71 -2.39
CA TRP A 42 1.91 2.18 -2.59
C TRP A 42 2.94 1.06 -2.46
N ALA A 43 2.80 0.19 -1.46
CA ALA A 43 3.67 -0.95 -1.27
C ALA A 43 3.58 -1.94 -2.45
N VAL A 44 2.36 -2.26 -2.90
CA VAL A 44 2.14 -3.11 -4.08
C VAL A 44 2.76 -2.49 -5.33
N LEU A 45 2.58 -1.18 -5.57
CA LEU A 45 3.19 -0.48 -6.69
C LEU A 45 4.72 -0.52 -6.63
N GLY A 46 5.31 -0.36 -5.44
CA GLY A 46 6.75 -0.47 -5.23
C GLY A 46 7.30 -1.87 -5.48
N LEU A 47 6.58 -2.92 -5.05
CA LEU A 47 6.93 -4.31 -5.34
C LEU A 47 6.85 -4.61 -6.83
N VAL A 48 5.76 -4.21 -7.50
CA VAL A 48 5.61 -4.37 -8.95
C VAL A 48 6.72 -3.66 -9.72
N ALA A 49 7.01 -2.40 -9.38
CA ALA A 49 8.11 -1.65 -10.01
C ALA A 49 9.50 -2.27 -9.75
N GLY A 50 9.64 -2.98 -8.64
CA GLY A 50 10.84 -3.74 -8.29
C GLY A 50 10.91 -5.15 -8.91
N GLY A 51 10.02 -5.52 -9.83
CA GLY A 51 10.00 -6.85 -10.45
C GLY A 51 9.56 -7.97 -9.51
N GLU A 52 8.76 -7.65 -8.49
CA GLU A 52 8.33 -8.57 -7.43
C GLU A 52 6.80 -8.77 -7.45
N ALA A 53 6.19 -8.67 -8.64
CA ALA A 53 4.75 -8.83 -8.84
C ALA A 53 4.26 -10.24 -8.46
N GLU A 54 5.02 -11.29 -8.76
CA GLU A 54 4.68 -12.67 -8.37
C GLU A 54 4.97 -13.00 -6.90
N SER A 55 5.56 -12.07 -6.14
CA SER A 55 5.87 -12.33 -4.74
C SER A 55 4.62 -12.53 -3.89
N LEU A 56 4.71 -13.40 -2.88
CA LEU A 56 3.61 -13.65 -1.95
C LEU A 56 3.14 -12.35 -1.26
N ALA A 57 4.07 -11.43 -0.98
CA ALA A 57 3.75 -10.14 -0.38
C ALA A 57 2.85 -9.29 -1.30
N ALA A 58 3.20 -9.19 -2.59
CA ALA A 58 2.38 -8.45 -3.56
C ALA A 58 0.98 -9.07 -3.71
N LYS A 59 0.90 -10.40 -3.77
CA LYS A 59 -0.38 -11.13 -3.81
C LYS A 59 -1.25 -10.84 -2.59
N LYS A 60 -0.69 -10.94 -1.37
CA LYS A 60 -1.41 -10.63 -0.12
C LYS A 60 -1.89 -9.17 -0.07
N GLY A 61 -1.09 -8.22 -0.55
CA GLY A 61 -1.49 -6.81 -0.67
C GLY A 61 -2.67 -6.62 -1.60
N VAL A 62 -2.67 -7.29 -2.75
CA VAL A 62 -3.79 -7.27 -3.69
C VAL A 62 -5.03 -7.92 -3.10
N GLU A 63 -4.89 -9.06 -2.41
CA GLU A 63 -6.00 -9.71 -1.70
C GLU A 63 -6.60 -8.82 -0.61
N PHE A 64 -5.76 -8.11 0.16
CA PHE A 64 -6.24 -7.11 1.12
C PHE A 64 -7.09 -6.03 0.43
N LEU A 65 -6.61 -5.45 -0.67
CA LEU A 65 -7.36 -4.44 -1.42
C LEU A 65 -8.69 -4.99 -1.94
N LEU A 66 -8.71 -6.18 -2.51
CA LEU A 66 -9.95 -6.79 -3.01
C LEU A 66 -10.94 -7.10 -1.87
N LYS A 67 -10.45 -7.60 -0.74
CA LYS A 67 -11.28 -7.96 0.44
C LYS A 67 -11.88 -6.73 1.13
N THR A 68 -11.15 -5.61 1.13
CA THR A 68 -11.57 -4.37 1.83
C THR A 68 -12.33 -3.39 0.94
N GLN A 69 -12.51 -3.71 -0.35
CA GLN A 69 -13.38 -2.95 -1.24
C GLN A 69 -14.84 -3.11 -0.81
N ASN A 70 -15.58 -2.00 -0.71
CA ASN A 70 -17.01 -2.01 -0.40
C ASN A 70 -17.88 -2.23 -1.65
N ALA A 71 -19.20 -2.33 -1.43
CA ALA A 71 -20.17 -2.60 -2.50
C ALA A 71 -20.20 -1.53 -3.59
N GLU A 72 -19.81 -0.29 -3.26
CA GLU A 72 -19.71 0.84 -4.17
C GLU A 72 -18.40 0.82 -4.98
N GLY A 73 -17.54 -0.17 -4.79
CA GLY A 73 -16.25 -0.29 -5.47
C GLY A 73 -15.18 0.64 -4.89
N THR A 74 -15.38 1.18 -3.70
CA THR A 74 -14.50 2.11 -3.02
C THR A 74 -13.85 1.49 -1.78
N TRP A 75 -12.95 2.22 -1.13
CA TRP A 75 -12.37 1.84 0.15
C TRP A 75 -12.63 2.94 1.16
N PHE A 76 -12.78 2.53 2.41
CA PHE A 76 -12.80 3.44 3.54
C PHE A 76 -11.44 3.44 4.23
N GLU A 77 -10.89 4.64 4.42
CA GLU A 77 -9.65 4.87 5.12
C GLU A 77 -9.91 5.92 6.20
N ALA A 78 -9.76 5.53 7.48
CA ALA A 78 -9.92 6.45 8.61
C ALA A 78 -8.68 7.35 8.76
N GLU A 79 -7.50 6.75 8.61
CA GLU A 79 -6.18 7.34 8.85
C GLU A 79 -5.84 8.49 7.91
N PHE A 80 -4.89 9.31 8.36
CA PHE A 80 -4.30 10.38 7.57
C PHE A 80 -3.03 9.84 6.91
N THR A 81 -3.01 9.81 5.58
CA THR A 81 -1.90 9.25 4.80
C THR A 81 -1.12 10.32 4.03
N GLY A 82 -1.57 11.58 4.06
CA GLY A 82 -0.86 12.72 3.52
C GLY A 82 -0.18 13.57 4.60
N THR A 83 0.96 14.16 4.26
CA THR A 83 1.70 15.07 5.15
C THR A 83 1.75 16.46 4.54
N GLY A 84 1.37 17.48 5.30
CA GLY A 84 1.60 18.87 4.93
C GLY A 84 2.88 19.40 5.56
N PHE A 85 2.96 19.41 6.89
CA PHE A 85 4.17 19.73 7.64
C PHE A 85 4.48 18.56 8.60
N PRO A 86 5.62 17.86 8.44
CA PRO A 86 6.03 16.78 9.33
C PRO A 86 5.86 17.15 10.81
N GLU A 87 5.32 16.22 11.61
CA GLU A 87 5.06 16.35 13.05
C GLU A 87 3.98 17.37 13.47
N HIS A 88 3.63 18.33 12.61
CA HIS A 88 2.77 19.46 12.97
C HIS A 88 1.42 19.48 12.25
N PHE A 89 1.34 18.94 11.02
CA PHE A 89 0.13 19.03 10.21
C PHE A 89 0.03 17.90 9.16
N PHE A 90 -1.04 17.11 9.28
CA PHE A 90 -1.34 15.98 8.40
C PHE A 90 -2.63 16.23 7.61
N ILE A 91 -2.70 15.68 6.41
CA ILE A 91 -3.79 15.90 5.45
C ILE A 91 -4.43 14.57 5.09
N LYS A 92 -5.76 14.53 5.18
CA LYS A 92 -6.55 13.43 4.64
C LYS A 92 -6.93 13.73 3.19
N TYR A 93 -6.18 13.16 2.24
CA TYR A 93 -6.56 13.21 0.84
C TYR A 93 -7.65 12.18 0.56
N HIS A 94 -8.92 12.61 0.61
CA HIS A 94 -10.08 11.72 0.48
C HIS A 94 -10.10 10.84 -0.77
N MET A 95 -9.41 11.24 -1.84
CA MET A 95 -9.36 10.46 -3.07
C MET A 95 -8.23 9.40 -3.11
N TYR A 96 -7.28 9.42 -2.17
CA TYR A 96 -6.16 8.47 -2.16
C TYR A 96 -6.64 7.02 -1.97
N GLN A 97 -7.61 6.83 -1.08
CA GLN A 97 -8.28 5.55 -0.86
C GLN A 97 -9.00 5.01 -2.11
N HIS A 98 -9.18 5.79 -3.17
CA HIS A 98 -9.80 5.34 -4.43
C HIS A 98 -8.77 5.19 -5.55
N PHE A 99 -7.99 6.24 -5.80
CA PHE A 99 -7.08 6.28 -6.95
C PHE A 99 -5.92 5.29 -6.84
N PHE A 100 -5.31 5.17 -5.65
CA PHE A 100 -4.15 4.30 -5.49
C PHE A 100 -4.50 2.83 -5.56
N PRO A 101 -5.53 2.31 -4.88
CA PRO A 101 -5.94 0.91 -5.03
C PRO A 101 -6.24 0.53 -6.48
N LEU A 102 -7.00 1.36 -7.21
CA LEU A 102 -7.29 1.11 -8.63
C LEU A 102 -6.01 1.07 -9.48
N MET A 103 -5.08 2.00 -9.24
CA MET A 103 -3.80 2.03 -9.94
C MET A 103 -2.96 0.78 -9.62
N ALA A 104 -2.88 0.39 -8.35
CA ALA A 104 -2.13 -0.78 -7.91
C ALA A 104 -2.69 -2.07 -8.53
N LEU A 105 -4.01 -2.29 -8.44
CA LEU A 105 -4.66 -3.46 -9.04
C LEU A 105 -4.44 -3.52 -10.56
N SER A 106 -4.57 -2.38 -11.25
CA SER A 106 -4.35 -2.33 -12.70
C SER A 106 -2.91 -2.64 -13.07
N ARG A 107 -1.92 -2.08 -12.37
CA ARG A 107 -0.50 -2.31 -12.68
C ARG A 107 -0.05 -3.71 -12.31
N TYR A 108 -0.54 -4.23 -11.19
CA TYR A 108 -0.30 -5.61 -10.78
C TYR A 108 -0.79 -6.61 -11.83
N ARG A 109 -2.05 -6.47 -12.28
CA ARG A 109 -2.61 -7.32 -13.34
C ARG A 109 -1.78 -7.27 -14.62
N LYS A 110 -1.35 -6.07 -15.02
CA LYS A 110 -0.54 -5.89 -16.24
C LYS A 110 0.82 -6.58 -16.12
N ALA A 111 1.52 -6.41 -14.99
CA ALA A 111 2.82 -7.05 -14.77
C ALA A 111 2.75 -8.59 -14.86
N LEU A 112 1.71 -9.20 -14.25
CA LEU A 112 1.51 -10.65 -14.35
C LEU A 112 1.16 -11.14 -15.76
N GLN A 113 0.63 -10.29 -16.63
CA GLN A 113 0.38 -10.66 -18.03
C GLN A 113 1.67 -10.61 -18.84
N GLU A 114 2.46 -9.54 -18.68
CA GLU A 114 3.73 -9.36 -19.38
C GLU A 114 4.74 -10.47 -19.06
N GLU A 115 4.77 -10.96 -17.81
CA GLU A 115 5.63 -12.10 -17.42
C GLU A 115 5.15 -13.45 -17.96
N ARG A 116 3.85 -13.60 -18.26
CA ARG A 116 3.29 -14.84 -18.84
C ARG A 116 3.48 -14.92 -20.35
N ASP A 117 3.59 -13.76 -21.00
CA ASP A 117 3.70 -13.64 -22.46
C ASP A 117 5.16 -13.56 -22.94
N GLY A 118 6.13 -13.46 -22.02
CA GLY A 118 7.58 -13.44 -22.29
C GLY A 118 8.26 -14.79 -22.06
#